data_AF-G4TXM6-F1
#
_entry.id   AF-G4TXM6-F1
#
_cell.length_a   1.000
_cell.length_b   1.000
_cell.length_c   1.000
_cell.angle_alpha   90.00
_cell.angle_beta   90.00
_cell.angle_gamma   90.00
#
_symmetry.space_group_name_H-M   'P 1'
#
loop_
_entity.id
_entity.type
_entity.pdbx_description
1 polymer ?
#
loop_
_entity_poly.entity_id
_entity_poly.type
_entity_poly.pdbx_seq_one_letter_code
_entity_poly.pdbx_strand_id
1 'polypeptide(L)'
;MAEIDPKHEPTANAGLPKVDTLDTNGEGITRVNTADQKSKENADVVEAPAEEMEKAARPAIGPIVDESMLLTGKKLALAHLGFLLAIFCVALDQTIVATALPKLASQFNALDELTWVVSAYFLTQAGLMLAFGQVLTIAPAKWVYLTCIVLFEIGSLICALAPSMNVLIFGRAFQGVGASGMFISILTILSQITKLEQRPLLFGSFGGVFALASVAGPLMGGALTDHATWRWCFYINLPFGAVSVAAAFLFQPSNPPPPNPLYEGKTTAQKWLSLDWVGAFISVGMIICLLLPLQWGGVTRPWNDKVVIILFVVFAVLLGAFLTWEFFQGERAMLPLGFFKNRTQVGGGIAIMLMMIPFLSATYYLPFFYQAKGRTASQSGIDIIPFMLSAILASFVSGGIVNGTGHYLTMLLVGPLVSSVGAGLLFTITEYMSSKQLIGYQILFGVGLGVAFQIPLMAIQAEYADKPELIPQASSLLSFLQLIGGVIGIAISGTIFNNKLNTELATYASGLPPETLELVKQSVTVIFMLPKEMQGMVVHAYVKALDYVFILDIPACILATVAGAFVRNWNLKARGGGMAAGAV
;
A
#
# COMPACT_ATOMS: atom_id res chain seq x y z
N MET A 1 55.48 -38.16 1.06
CA MET A 1 56.74 -38.33 1.83
C MET A 1 57.71 -39.08 0.96
N ALA A 2 58.71 -38.36 0.47
CA ALA A 2 59.91 -38.78 -0.27
C ALA A 2 60.67 -37.45 -0.44
N GLU A 3 61.66 -37.08 0.37
CA GLU A 3 62.95 -37.75 0.66
C GLU A 3 63.95 -37.57 -0.50
N ILE A 4 65.20 -37.25 -0.14
CA ILE A 4 66.19 -36.55 -0.99
C ILE A 4 67.50 -37.33 -0.97
N ASP A 5 68.16 -37.49 -2.13
CA ASP A 5 69.60 -37.78 -2.21
C ASP A 5 70.22 -37.11 -3.48
N PRO A 6 71.49 -36.64 -3.48
CA PRO A 6 72.00 -35.72 -4.51
C PRO A 6 73.28 -36.21 -5.25
N LYS A 7 74.02 -35.25 -5.85
CA LYS A 7 75.38 -35.29 -6.47
C LYS A 7 75.42 -35.46 -7.99
N HIS A 8 75.93 -34.43 -8.69
CA HIS A 8 77.31 -34.44 -9.23
C HIS A 8 77.76 -33.03 -9.67
N GLU A 9 79.07 -32.86 -9.80
CA GLU A 9 79.87 -31.65 -10.11
C GLU A 9 80.73 -31.97 -11.39
N PRO A 10 81.76 -31.20 -11.86
CA PRO A 10 82.37 -29.93 -11.41
C PRO A 10 82.75 -28.91 -12.53
N THR A 11 83.48 -27.84 -12.15
CA THR A 11 84.46 -27.02 -12.94
C THR A 11 83.98 -26.07 -14.07
N ALA A 12 84.62 -24.91 -14.33
CA ALA A 12 85.56 -24.08 -13.54
C ALA A 12 85.88 -22.68 -14.16
N ASN A 13 86.43 -21.80 -13.32
CA ASN A 13 87.61 -20.93 -13.55
C ASN A 13 87.48 -19.40 -13.83
N ALA A 14 88.48 -18.66 -13.31
CA ALA A 14 88.81 -17.22 -13.45
C ALA A 14 87.77 -16.16 -12.96
N GLY A 15 88.17 -15.05 -12.31
CA GLY A 15 89.50 -14.66 -11.79
C GLY A 15 89.51 -13.27 -11.10
N LEU A 16 90.18 -13.18 -9.94
CA LEU A 16 90.53 -11.95 -9.19
C LEU A 16 92.01 -11.56 -9.53
N PRO A 17 92.64 -10.43 -9.08
CA PRO A 17 92.35 -9.63 -7.87
C PRO A 17 92.68 -8.09 -7.90
N LYS A 18 92.67 -7.46 -6.71
CA LYS A 18 93.41 -6.25 -6.25
C LYS A 18 92.89 -4.83 -6.64
N VAL A 19 93.14 -3.75 -5.87
CA VAL A 19 93.30 -3.47 -4.40
C VAL A 19 93.51 -1.94 -4.18
N ASP A 20 93.49 -1.45 -2.92
CA ASP A 20 93.96 -0.12 -2.43
C ASP A 20 93.14 1.15 -2.75
N THR A 21 93.23 2.28 -2.00
CA THR A 21 93.11 2.57 -0.52
C THR A 21 93.03 4.10 -0.28
N LEU A 22 92.49 4.56 0.87
CA LEU A 22 92.55 5.95 1.44
C LEU A 22 91.80 7.03 0.59
N ASP A 23 91.39 8.25 1.02
CA ASP A 23 91.23 8.98 2.31
C ASP A 23 90.23 10.18 2.07
N THR A 24 89.85 11.15 2.93
CA THR A 24 90.15 11.56 4.33
C THR A 24 88.94 12.33 4.96
N ASN A 25 88.91 12.42 6.30
CA ASN A 25 88.45 13.52 7.20
C ASN A 25 87.21 14.42 6.96
N GLY A 26 86.44 14.64 8.04
CA GLY A 26 85.50 15.76 8.23
C GLY A 26 84.80 15.70 9.62
N GLU A 27 85.03 16.69 10.50
CA GLU A 27 84.67 16.63 11.93
C GLU A 27 83.30 17.26 12.29
N GLY A 28 82.72 16.88 13.44
CA GLY A 28 81.54 17.55 14.03
C GLY A 28 80.89 16.80 15.19
N ILE A 29 81.34 17.02 16.44
CA ILE A 29 80.89 16.31 17.65
C ILE A 29 80.21 17.26 18.65
N THR A 30 79.04 16.88 19.18
CA THR A 30 78.67 17.20 20.57
C THR A 30 77.76 16.12 21.20
N ARG A 31 78.05 15.74 22.46
CA ARG A 31 77.21 14.88 23.32
C ARG A 31 77.21 15.42 24.76
N VAL A 32 76.03 15.65 25.34
CA VAL A 32 75.78 15.84 26.78
C VAL A 32 74.36 15.30 27.10
N ASN A 33 73.98 15.06 28.35
CA ASN A 33 74.23 13.85 29.14
C ASN A 33 73.48 13.97 30.51
N THR A 34 73.26 12.83 31.18
CA THR A 34 72.92 12.69 32.62
C THR A 34 71.67 13.39 33.21
N ALA A 35 70.76 12.52 33.68
CA ALA A 35 70.17 12.47 35.02
C ALA A 35 68.95 13.34 35.45
N ASP A 36 67.96 12.61 35.99
CA ASP A 36 66.98 12.93 37.06
C ASP A 36 66.42 14.36 37.26
N GLN A 37 65.09 14.50 37.07
CA GLN A 37 64.15 14.67 38.20
C GLN A 37 62.70 14.34 37.81
N LYS A 38 61.81 14.17 38.81
CA LYS A 38 60.49 13.51 38.69
C LYS A 38 59.30 14.47 38.63
N SER A 39 58.32 14.17 37.77
CA SER A 39 56.89 14.30 38.11
C SER A 39 56.00 13.37 37.27
N LYS A 40 55.03 12.72 37.95
CA LYS A 40 53.62 12.39 37.60
C LYS A 40 53.17 12.44 36.12
N GLU A 41 52.29 11.57 35.62
CA GLU A 41 51.52 10.44 36.19
C GLU A 41 51.09 9.48 35.04
N ASN A 42 50.37 8.38 35.34
CA ASN A 42 50.07 7.31 34.37
C ASN A 42 49.30 7.75 33.10
N ALA A 43 49.58 7.08 31.99
CA ALA A 43 48.66 6.92 30.85
C ALA A 43 48.84 5.50 30.28
N ASP A 44 47.82 4.65 30.43
CA ASP A 44 47.88 3.25 30.02
C ASP A 44 47.75 3.06 28.49
N VAL A 45 48.38 2.01 27.97
CA VAL A 45 48.21 1.58 26.57
C VAL A 45 46.85 0.90 26.43
N VAL A 46 45.91 1.56 25.75
CA VAL A 46 44.63 0.96 25.39
C VAL A 46 44.80 0.12 24.14
N GLU A 47 44.86 -1.20 24.29
CA GLU A 47 44.63 -2.13 23.18
C GLU A 47 43.18 -1.99 22.69
N ALA A 48 42.99 -1.76 21.39
CA ALA A 48 41.66 -1.74 20.79
C ALA A 48 41.11 -3.18 20.67
N PRO A 49 39.82 -3.44 20.94
CA PRO A 49 39.25 -4.79 20.86
C PRO A 49 39.32 -5.37 19.43
N ALA A 50 39.74 -6.63 19.31
CA ALA A 50 39.85 -7.32 18.02
C ALA A 50 38.54 -7.35 17.19
N GLU A 51 37.38 -7.23 17.85
CA GLU A 51 36.07 -7.10 17.19
C GLU A 51 35.95 -5.89 16.24
N GLU A 52 36.69 -4.81 16.47
CA GLU A 52 36.66 -3.65 15.58
C GLU A 52 37.46 -3.90 14.28
N MET A 53 38.58 -4.63 14.36
CA MET A 53 39.32 -5.04 13.17
C MET A 53 38.58 -6.11 12.36
N GLU A 54 37.87 -7.06 13.00
CA GLU A 54 37.08 -8.06 12.25
C GLU A 54 35.90 -7.41 11.49
N LYS A 55 35.30 -6.35 12.04
CA LYS A 55 34.27 -5.56 11.33
C LYS A 55 34.81 -4.81 10.11
N ALA A 56 36.08 -4.40 10.12
CA ALA A 56 36.70 -3.69 9.00
C ALA A 56 37.08 -4.60 7.82
N ALA A 57 37.20 -5.91 8.03
CA ALA A 57 37.74 -6.87 7.04
C ALA A 57 36.69 -7.66 6.24
N ARG A 58 35.39 -7.48 6.54
CA ARG A 58 34.32 -8.12 5.76
C ARG A 58 34.02 -7.29 4.51
N PRO A 59 34.19 -7.82 3.27
CA PRO A 59 33.78 -7.09 2.08
C PRO A 59 32.27 -6.84 2.17
N ALA A 60 31.85 -5.60 1.88
CA ALA A 60 30.45 -5.21 1.94
C ALA A 60 29.66 -5.82 0.78
N ILE A 61 29.25 -7.09 0.93
CA ILE A 61 28.26 -7.73 0.06
C ILE A 61 26.88 -7.12 0.37
N GLY A 62 26.71 -5.85 0.00
CA GLY A 62 25.39 -5.28 -0.21
C GLY A 62 24.70 -6.05 -1.36
N PRO A 63 23.36 -6.08 -1.39
CA PRO A 63 22.65 -6.72 -2.48
C PRO A 63 22.97 -5.99 -3.80
N ILE A 64 23.82 -6.60 -4.63
CA ILE A 64 24.15 -6.08 -5.95
C ILE A 64 22.86 -6.11 -6.77
N VAL A 65 22.24 -4.94 -6.95
CA VAL A 65 21.17 -4.76 -7.93
C VAL A 65 21.83 -4.81 -9.30
N ASP A 66 21.95 -6.03 -9.84
CA ASP A 66 22.51 -6.34 -11.14
C ASP A 66 21.97 -5.36 -12.19
N GLU A 67 22.84 -4.51 -12.73
CA GLU A 67 22.42 -3.44 -13.63
C GLU A 67 21.80 -3.98 -14.94
N SER A 68 22.03 -5.26 -15.28
CA SER A 68 21.35 -5.91 -16.41
C SER A 68 19.84 -6.13 -16.17
N MET A 69 19.39 -6.12 -14.90
CA MET A 69 17.98 -6.25 -14.51
C MET A 69 17.23 -4.91 -14.52
N LEU A 70 17.94 -3.78 -14.57
CA LEU A 70 17.35 -2.44 -14.54
C LEU A 70 16.75 -2.04 -15.90
N LEU A 71 15.48 -1.64 -15.90
CA LEU A 71 14.83 -1.09 -17.10
C LEU A 71 14.92 0.44 -17.11
N THR A 72 15.21 0.99 -18.29
CA THR A 72 15.31 2.44 -18.52
C THR A 72 14.54 2.86 -19.79
N GLY A 73 14.27 4.16 -19.90
CA GLY A 73 13.65 4.77 -21.08
C GLY A 73 12.33 4.10 -21.50
N LYS A 74 12.19 3.86 -22.81
CA LYS A 74 10.94 3.36 -23.42
C LYS A 74 10.48 2.01 -22.86
N LYS A 75 11.39 1.10 -22.50
CA LYS A 75 11.02 -0.22 -21.93
C LYS A 75 10.36 -0.08 -20.57
N LEU A 76 10.94 0.73 -19.68
CA LEU A 76 10.37 1.01 -18.37
C LEU A 76 9.00 1.70 -18.49
N ALA A 77 8.88 2.70 -19.37
CA ALA A 77 7.63 3.42 -19.59
C ALA A 77 6.49 2.50 -20.06
N LEU A 78 6.76 1.56 -20.97
CA LEU A 78 5.76 0.61 -21.47
C LEU A 78 5.39 -0.47 -20.44
N ALA A 79 6.37 -0.99 -19.69
CA ALA A 79 6.08 -1.92 -18.59
C ALA A 79 5.26 -1.23 -17.47
N HIS A 80 5.63 -0.01 -17.09
CA HIS A 80 4.92 0.78 -16.09
C HIS A 80 3.51 1.18 -16.52
N LEU A 81 3.30 1.51 -17.81
CA LEU A 81 1.95 1.69 -18.36
C LEU A 81 1.10 0.41 -18.20
N GLY A 82 1.68 -0.76 -18.42
CA GLY A 82 1.04 -2.05 -18.11
C GLY A 82 0.60 -2.15 -16.65
N PHE A 83 1.50 -1.84 -15.71
CA PHE A 83 1.18 -1.85 -14.28
C PHE A 83 0.08 -0.83 -13.90
N LEU A 84 0.10 0.36 -14.50
CA LEU A 84 -0.94 1.37 -14.31
C LEU A 84 -2.31 0.90 -14.82
N LEU A 85 -2.37 0.20 -15.96
CA LEU A 85 -3.61 -0.37 -16.48
C LEU A 85 -4.15 -1.51 -15.60
N ALA A 86 -3.28 -2.32 -14.98
CA ALA A 86 -3.71 -3.36 -14.04
C ALA A 86 -4.24 -2.78 -12.72
N ILE A 87 -3.58 -1.75 -12.19
CA ILE A 87 -4.10 -0.99 -11.03
C ILE A 87 -5.41 -0.30 -11.39
N PHE A 88 -5.55 0.17 -12.64
CA PHE A 88 -6.80 0.73 -13.13
C PHE A 88 -7.91 -0.32 -13.21
N CYS A 89 -7.67 -1.55 -13.70
CA CYS A 89 -8.66 -2.65 -13.62
C CYS A 89 -9.14 -2.85 -12.18
N VAL A 90 -8.21 -3.00 -11.23
CA VAL A 90 -8.53 -3.25 -9.81
C VAL A 90 -9.32 -2.09 -9.19
N ALA A 91 -8.91 -0.84 -9.41
CA ALA A 91 -9.55 0.33 -8.82
C ALA A 91 -10.86 0.73 -9.52
N LEU A 92 -10.98 0.50 -10.84
CA LEU A 92 -12.20 0.73 -11.61
C LEU A 92 -13.26 -0.28 -11.19
N ASP A 93 -12.90 -1.56 -11.12
CA ASP A 93 -13.80 -2.64 -10.70
C ASP A 93 -14.43 -2.39 -9.33
N GLN A 94 -13.63 -1.94 -8.35
CA GLN A 94 -14.11 -1.63 -7.00
C GLN A 94 -15.17 -0.51 -6.97
N THR A 95 -15.16 0.40 -7.95
CA THR A 95 -16.00 1.62 -7.93
C THR A 95 -17.11 1.61 -8.98
N ILE A 96 -16.91 0.93 -10.13
CA ILE A 96 -17.89 0.80 -11.21
C ILE A 96 -19.09 -0.06 -10.79
N VAL A 97 -18.82 -1.18 -10.11
CA VAL A 97 -19.84 -2.16 -9.70
C VAL A 97 -20.87 -1.53 -8.78
N ALA A 98 -20.47 -0.61 -7.89
CA ALA A 98 -21.36 0.07 -6.94
C ALA A 98 -22.57 0.75 -7.62
N THR A 99 -22.40 1.30 -8.83
CA THR A 99 -23.50 1.91 -9.59
C THR A 99 -24.41 0.90 -10.29
N ALA A 100 -23.89 -0.29 -10.60
CA ALA A 100 -24.63 -1.37 -11.25
C ALA A 100 -25.48 -2.20 -10.28
N LEU A 101 -25.10 -2.27 -9.00
CA LEU A 101 -25.71 -3.14 -7.98
C LEU A 101 -27.25 -3.13 -7.94
N PRO A 102 -27.97 -1.98 -7.96
CA PRO A 102 -29.43 -1.98 -7.84
C PRO A 102 -30.11 -2.65 -9.04
N LYS A 103 -29.64 -2.36 -10.26
CA LYS A 103 -30.20 -2.89 -11.52
C LYS A 103 -29.87 -4.37 -11.70
N LEU A 104 -28.67 -4.76 -11.28
CA LEU A 104 -28.21 -6.15 -11.23
C LEU A 104 -29.04 -6.99 -10.25
N ALA A 105 -29.21 -6.52 -9.00
CA ALA A 105 -29.92 -7.26 -7.98
C ALA A 105 -31.43 -7.34 -8.26
N SER A 106 -32.01 -6.31 -8.87
CA SER A 106 -33.36 -6.34 -9.42
C SER A 106 -33.50 -7.40 -10.53
N GLN A 107 -32.56 -7.49 -11.49
CA GLN A 107 -32.64 -8.51 -12.55
C GLN A 107 -32.60 -9.94 -12.01
N PHE A 108 -31.87 -10.20 -10.91
CA PHE A 108 -31.81 -11.52 -10.28
C PHE A 108 -32.86 -11.76 -9.19
N ASN A 109 -33.72 -10.78 -8.88
CA ASN A 109 -34.63 -10.79 -7.71
C ASN A 109 -33.92 -11.12 -6.38
N ALA A 110 -32.67 -10.68 -6.23
CA ALA A 110 -31.75 -11.09 -5.17
C ALA A 110 -31.18 -9.87 -4.42
N LEU A 111 -32.07 -8.99 -3.93
CA LEU A 111 -31.69 -7.77 -3.21
C LEU A 111 -30.95 -8.08 -1.89
N ASP A 112 -31.33 -9.15 -1.19
CA ASP A 112 -30.70 -9.58 0.06
C ASP A 112 -29.23 -10.03 -0.12
N GLU A 113 -28.89 -10.51 -1.32
CA GLU A 113 -27.53 -10.93 -1.70
C GLU A 113 -26.64 -9.77 -2.21
N LEU A 114 -27.18 -8.57 -2.40
CA LEU A 114 -26.49 -7.42 -3.02
C LEU A 114 -25.16 -7.07 -2.32
N THR A 115 -25.11 -7.16 -0.98
CA THR A 115 -23.89 -6.89 -0.20
C THR A 115 -22.74 -7.84 -0.54
N TRP A 116 -23.03 -9.14 -0.75
CA TRP A 116 -22.03 -10.16 -1.02
C TRP A 116 -21.25 -9.93 -2.33
N VAL A 117 -21.83 -9.25 -3.32
CA VAL A 117 -21.16 -8.89 -4.58
C VAL A 117 -19.93 -8.00 -4.33
N VAL A 118 -19.99 -7.15 -3.30
CA VAL A 118 -18.86 -6.31 -2.88
C VAL A 118 -18.00 -7.04 -1.84
N SER A 119 -18.62 -7.67 -0.83
CA SER A 119 -17.89 -8.29 0.27
C SER A 119 -17.04 -9.48 -0.19
N ALA A 120 -17.53 -10.36 -1.07
CA ALA A 120 -16.80 -11.55 -1.50
C ALA A 120 -15.46 -11.24 -2.18
N TYR A 121 -15.41 -10.13 -2.92
CA TYR A 121 -14.19 -9.59 -3.51
C TYR A 121 -13.22 -9.10 -2.43
N PHE A 122 -13.66 -8.27 -1.48
CA PHE A 122 -12.75 -7.74 -0.44
C PHE A 122 -12.31 -8.79 0.58
N LEU A 123 -13.16 -9.76 0.90
CA LEU A 123 -12.88 -10.91 1.77
C LEU A 123 -11.71 -11.75 1.22
N THR A 124 -11.78 -12.10 -0.06
CA THR A 124 -10.70 -12.84 -0.74
C THR A 124 -9.47 -11.97 -1.00
N GLN A 125 -9.67 -10.69 -1.35
CA GLN A 125 -8.56 -9.76 -1.56
C GLN A 125 -7.71 -9.59 -0.30
N ALA A 126 -8.33 -9.22 0.83
CA ALA A 126 -7.63 -8.97 2.09
C ALA A 126 -7.09 -10.26 2.72
N GLY A 127 -7.85 -11.35 2.70
CA GLY A 127 -7.45 -12.62 3.34
C GLY A 127 -6.21 -13.27 2.72
N LEU A 128 -6.01 -13.13 1.40
CA LEU A 128 -4.90 -13.73 0.66
C LEU A 128 -3.74 -12.76 0.36
N MET A 129 -3.89 -11.46 0.59
CA MET A 129 -2.89 -10.44 0.28
C MET A 129 -1.52 -10.74 0.92
N LEU A 130 -1.51 -11.14 2.19
CA LEU A 130 -0.27 -11.50 2.90
C LEU A 130 0.35 -12.80 2.35
N ALA A 131 -0.45 -13.80 2.01
CA ALA A 131 0.01 -15.06 1.43
C ALA A 131 0.69 -14.86 0.06
N PHE A 132 0.16 -13.98 -0.80
CA PHE A 132 0.85 -13.60 -2.04
C PHE A 132 2.17 -12.86 -1.79
N GLY A 133 2.27 -12.08 -0.71
CA GLY A 133 3.53 -11.52 -0.23
C GLY A 133 4.58 -12.60 0.07
N GLN A 134 4.17 -13.74 0.62
CA GLN A 134 5.06 -14.89 0.86
C GLN A 134 5.39 -15.66 -0.42
N VAL A 135 4.43 -15.88 -1.34
CA VAL A 135 4.67 -16.52 -2.65
C VAL A 135 5.74 -15.76 -3.46
N LEU A 136 5.75 -14.43 -3.38
CA LEU A 136 6.76 -13.56 -4.02
C LEU A 136 8.19 -13.73 -3.44
N THR A 137 8.35 -14.41 -2.30
CA THR A 137 9.69 -14.79 -1.79
C THR A 137 10.26 -16.06 -2.42
N ILE A 138 9.44 -16.88 -3.10
CA ILE A 138 9.87 -18.15 -3.73
C ILE A 138 9.66 -18.21 -5.24
N ALA A 139 8.83 -17.34 -5.82
CA ALA A 139 8.43 -17.37 -7.22
C ALA A 139 8.79 -16.05 -7.95
N PRO A 140 9.23 -16.08 -9.21
CA PRO A 140 9.51 -14.88 -10.00
C PRO A 140 8.29 -13.96 -10.08
N ALA A 141 8.45 -12.69 -9.66
CA ALA A 141 7.33 -11.76 -9.53
C ALA A 141 6.58 -11.49 -10.86
N LYS A 142 7.26 -11.64 -12.01
CA LYS A 142 6.63 -11.60 -13.35
C LYS A 142 5.50 -12.63 -13.50
N TRP A 143 5.75 -13.88 -13.10
CA TRP A 143 4.79 -14.96 -13.28
C TRP A 143 3.68 -14.91 -12.23
N VAL A 144 3.98 -14.51 -10.99
CA VAL A 144 2.95 -14.23 -9.98
C VAL A 144 2.02 -13.12 -10.47
N TYR A 145 2.57 -12.01 -10.98
CA TYR A 145 1.79 -10.91 -11.58
C TYR A 145 0.88 -11.38 -12.72
N LEU A 146 1.44 -12.09 -13.71
CA LEU A 146 0.71 -12.60 -14.86
C LEU A 146 -0.40 -13.60 -14.45
N THR A 147 -0.17 -14.42 -13.43
CA THR A 147 -1.21 -15.30 -12.86
C THR A 147 -2.30 -14.49 -12.17
N CYS A 148 -1.95 -13.52 -11.31
CA CYS A 148 -2.90 -12.66 -10.61
C CYS A 148 -3.86 -11.91 -11.55
N ILE A 149 -3.34 -11.33 -12.64
CA ILE A 149 -4.17 -10.61 -13.61
C ILE A 149 -5.02 -11.56 -14.48
N VAL A 150 -4.52 -12.74 -14.85
CA VAL A 150 -5.34 -13.75 -15.54
C VAL A 150 -6.48 -14.27 -14.63
N LEU A 151 -6.21 -14.48 -13.33
CA LEU A 151 -7.26 -14.82 -12.36
C LEU A 151 -8.29 -13.70 -12.22
N PHE A 152 -7.85 -12.43 -12.16
CA PHE A 152 -8.72 -11.27 -12.10
C PHE A 152 -9.64 -11.18 -13.33
N GLU A 153 -9.09 -11.26 -14.55
CA GLU A 153 -9.88 -11.15 -15.78
C GLU A 153 -10.80 -12.37 -16.00
N ILE A 154 -10.41 -13.57 -15.59
CA ILE A 154 -11.31 -14.75 -15.55
C ILE A 154 -12.46 -14.51 -14.55
N GLY A 155 -12.19 -13.96 -13.37
CA GLY A 155 -13.21 -13.58 -12.40
C GLY A 155 -14.18 -12.53 -12.96
N SER A 156 -13.66 -11.52 -13.66
CA SER A 156 -14.47 -10.53 -14.37
C SER A 156 -15.33 -11.15 -15.48
N LEU A 157 -14.78 -12.09 -16.26
CA LEU A 157 -15.54 -12.82 -17.29
C LEU A 157 -16.65 -13.69 -16.69
N ILE A 158 -16.41 -14.35 -15.56
CA ILE A 158 -17.44 -15.10 -14.80
C ILE A 158 -18.55 -14.14 -14.33
N CYS A 159 -18.19 -12.95 -13.85
CA CYS A 159 -19.15 -11.93 -13.45
C CYS A 159 -20.00 -11.42 -14.64
N ALA A 160 -19.35 -11.15 -15.77
CA ALA A 160 -20.01 -10.69 -16.99
C ALA A 160 -20.97 -11.73 -17.58
N LEU A 161 -20.62 -13.03 -17.50
CA LEU A 161 -21.42 -14.14 -17.99
C LEU A 161 -22.41 -14.72 -16.96
N ALA A 162 -22.45 -14.19 -15.73
CA ALA A 162 -23.21 -14.78 -14.63
C ALA A 162 -24.71 -14.97 -14.96
N PRO A 163 -25.24 -16.21 -14.87
CA PRO A 163 -26.67 -16.50 -15.04
C PRO A 163 -27.48 -16.34 -13.74
N SER A 164 -26.81 -16.22 -12.59
CA SER A 164 -27.43 -16.03 -11.27
C SER A 164 -26.51 -15.25 -10.33
N MET A 165 -27.08 -14.69 -9.27
CA MET A 165 -26.34 -13.93 -8.24
C MET A 165 -25.25 -14.77 -7.56
N ASN A 166 -25.51 -16.04 -7.26
CA ASN A 166 -24.51 -16.94 -6.67
C ASN A 166 -23.28 -17.16 -7.58
N VAL A 167 -23.46 -17.25 -8.91
CA VAL A 167 -22.33 -17.34 -9.86
C VAL A 167 -21.57 -16.01 -9.95
N LEU A 168 -22.27 -14.88 -9.88
CA LEU A 168 -21.64 -13.57 -9.79
C LEU A 168 -20.78 -13.45 -8.51
N ILE A 169 -21.32 -13.79 -7.33
CA ILE A 169 -20.60 -13.75 -6.05
C ILE A 169 -19.36 -14.65 -6.09
N PHE A 170 -19.46 -15.84 -6.70
CA PHE A 170 -18.29 -16.69 -6.95
C PHE A 170 -17.26 -16.02 -7.88
N GLY A 171 -17.70 -15.38 -8.97
CA GLY A 171 -16.84 -14.58 -9.84
C GLY A 171 -16.13 -13.44 -9.11
N ARG A 172 -16.84 -12.72 -8.23
CA ARG A 172 -16.30 -11.64 -7.39
C ARG A 172 -15.24 -12.16 -6.42
N ALA A 173 -15.48 -13.31 -5.79
CA ALA A 173 -14.49 -13.99 -4.96
C ALA A 173 -13.23 -14.36 -5.78
N PHE A 174 -13.40 -15.00 -6.94
CA PHE A 174 -12.29 -15.39 -7.82
C PHE A 174 -11.49 -14.18 -8.32
N GLN A 175 -12.17 -13.07 -8.63
CA GLN A 175 -11.58 -11.81 -9.02
C GLN A 175 -10.79 -11.15 -7.88
N GLY A 176 -11.29 -11.23 -6.64
CA GLY A 176 -10.58 -10.76 -5.43
C GLY A 176 -9.31 -11.54 -5.12
N VAL A 177 -9.28 -12.87 -5.38
CA VAL A 177 -8.04 -13.67 -5.36
C VAL A 177 -7.00 -13.05 -6.31
N GLY A 178 -7.36 -12.77 -7.56
CA GLY A 178 -6.47 -12.12 -8.54
C GLY A 178 -6.01 -10.73 -8.09
N ALA A 179 -6.91 -9.93 -7.52
CA ALA A 179 -6.60 -8.59 -7.01
C ALA A 179 -5.64 -8.58 -5.81
N SER A 180 -5.60 -9.65 -5.00
CA SER A 180 -4.80 -9.72 -3.77
C SER A 180 -3.29 -9.65 -4.02
N GLY A 181 -2.78 -10.45 -4.97
CA GLY A 181 -1.35 -10.51 -5.29
C GLY A 181 -0.89 -9.50 -6.34
N MET A 182 -1.80 -8.90 -7.11
CA MET A 182 -1.46 -8.06 -8.26
C MET A 182 -0.62 -6.83 -7.88
N PHE A 183 -1.07 -6.05 -6.90
CA PHE A 183 -0.38 -4.80 -6.51
C PHE A 183 0.97 -5.07 -5.82
N ILE A 184 1.05 -6.08 -4.95
CA ILE A 184 2.31 -6.46 -4.30
C ILE A 184 3.32 -6.99 -5.33
N SER A 185 2.84 -7.71 -6.35
CA SER A 185 3.70 -8.14 -7.46
C SER A 185 4.26 -6.92 -8.20
N ILE A 186 3.45 -5.92 -8.53
CA ILE A 186 3.92 -4.65 -9.15
C ILE A 186 5.00 -3.97 -8.28
N LEU A 187 4.76 -3.82 -6.97
CA LEU A 187 5.71 -3.21 -6.04
C LEU A 187 7.03 -4.00 -5.97
N THR A 188 6.94 -5.33 -5.98
CA THR A 188 8.11 -6.24 -5.98
C THR A 188 8.87 -6.13 -7.30
N ILE A 189 8.17 -6.11 -8.45
CA ILE A 189 8.77 -5.94 -9.77
C ILE A 189 9.50 -4.60 -9.87
N LEU A 190 8.85 -3.50 -9.50
CA LEU A 190 9.49 -2.17 -9.49
C LEU A 190 10.69 -2.11 -8.54
N SER A 191 10.67 -2.86 -7.43
CA SER A 191 11.81 -2.95 -6.52
C SER A 191 13.03 -3.67 -7.11
N GLN A 192 12.82 -4.53 -8.12
CA GLN A 192 13.87 -5.23 -8.85
C GLN A 192 14.35 -4.47 -10.11
N ILE A 193 13.44 -3.84 -10.87
CA ILE A 193 13.77 -3.25 -12.19
C ILE A 193 14.06 -1.74 -12.17
N THR A 194 13.99 -1.05 -11.02
CA THR A 194 14.18 0.42 -10.92
C THR A 194 15.08 0.84 -9.76
N LYS A 195 15.85 1.92 -9.96
CA LYS A 195 16.67 2.53 -8.90
C LYS A 195 15.76 3.16 -7.83
N LEU A 196 16.16 3.09 -6.56
CA LEU A 196 15.35 3.55 -5.41
C LEU A 196 14.87 5.01 -5.55
N GLU A 197 15.69 5.87 -6.17
CA GLU A 197 15.38 7.27 -6.46
C GLU A 197 14.25 7.49 -7.48
N GLN A 198 13.95 6.51 -8.33
CA GLN A 198 12.91 6.58 -9.38
C GLN A 198 11.52 6.19 -8.85
N ARG A 199 11.48 5.30 -7.86
CA ARG A 199 10.24 4.79 -7.23
C ARG A 199 9.27 5.87 -6.74
N PRO A 200 9.69 7.04 -6.21
CA PRO A 200 8.79 8.14 -5.84
C PRO A 200 7.84 8.59 -6.95
N LEU A 201 8.34 8.79 -8.17
CA LEU A 201 7.53 9.24 -9.31
C LEU A 201 6.58 8.13 -9.78
N LEU A 202 7.09 6.90 -9.82
CA LEU A 202 6.33 5.72 -10.25
C LEU A 202 5.19 5.41 -9.26
N PHE A 203 5.45 5.46 -7.96
CA PHE A 203 4.43 5.21 -6.93
C PHE A 203 3.46 6.40 -6.81
N GLY A 204 3.93 7.63 -6.97
CA GLY A 204 3.06 8.82 -7.05
C GLY A 204 1.99 8.69 -8.14
N SER A 205 2.32 8.05 -9.26
CA SER A 205 1.35 7.75 -10.34
C SER A 205 0.31 6.68 -9.97
N PHE A 206 0.58 5.78 -9.01
CA PHE A 206 -0.41 4.80 -8.53
C PHE A 206 -1.54 5.48 -7.75
N GLY A 207 -1.23 6.46 -6.90
CA GLY A 207 -2.25 7.31 -6.26
C GLY A 207 -3.12 8.03 -7.29
N GLY A 208 -2.50 8.50 -8.38
CA GLY A 208 -3.18 9.10 -9.52
C GLY A 208 -4.15 8.16 -10.24
N VAL A 209 -3.80 6.88 -10.40
CA VAL A 209 -4.69 5.87 -11.00
C VAL A 209 -5.88 5.55 -10.10
N PHE A 210 -5.67 5.39 -8.79
CA PHE A 210 -6.78 5.14 -7.85
C PHE A 210 -7.81 6.29 -7.84
N ALA A 211 -7.34 7.54 -7.77
CA ALA A 211 -8.22 8.71 -7.79
C ALA A 211 -8.79 9.06 -9.19
N LEU A 212 -8.20 8.55 -10.28
CA LEU A 212 -8.84 8.58 -11.60
C LEU A 212 -9.96 7.53 -11.69
N ALA A 213 -9.71 6.32 -11.20
CA ALA A 213 -10.66 5.22 -11.24
C ALA A 213 -11.92 5.47 -10.39
N SER A 214 -11.80 6.17 -9.26
CA SER A 214 -12.95 6.57 -8.43
C SER A 214 -13.89 7.59 -9.09
N VAL A 215 -13.42 8.35 -10.08
CA VAL A 215 -14.26 9.20 -10.94
C VAL A 215 -14.79 8.41 -12.13
N ALA A 216 -13.91 7.66 -12.80
CA ALA A 216 -14.24 6.91 -14.00
C ALA A 216 -15.29 5.82 -13.72
N GLY A 217 -15.17 5.09 -12.60
CA GLY A 217 -16.06 4.00 -12.21
C GLY A 217 -17.52 4.42 -12.17
N PRO A 218 -17.94 5.40 -11.33
CA PRO A 218 -19.34 5.80 -11.27
C PRO A 218 -19.90 6.39 -12.56
N LEU A 219 -19.10 7.16 -13.32
CA LEU A 219 -19.54 7.76 -14.59
C LEU A 219 -19.72 6.71 -15.69
N MET A 220 -18.74 5.81 -15.86
CA MET A 220 -18.78 4.74 -16.86
C MET A 220 -19.78 3.66 -16.45
N GLY A 221 -19.84 3.32 -15.16
CA GLY A 221 -20.75 2.33 -14.61
C GLY A 221 -22.21 2.71 -14.78
N GLY A 222 -22.58 3.96 -14.47
CA GLY A 222 -23.91 4.50 -14.75
C GLY A 222 -24.23 4.44 -16.25
N ALA A 223 -23.37 5.01 -17.10
CA ALA A 223 -23.58 5.04 -18.55
C ALA A 223 -23.73 3.64 -19.18
N LEU A 224 -22.91 2.67 -18.77
CA LEU A 224 -22.98 1.27 -19.25
C LEU A 224 -24.21 0.54 -18.70
N THR A 225 -24.59 0.81 -17.44
CA THR A 225 -25.77 0.24 -16.80
C THR A 225 -27.06 0.77 -17.42
N ASP A 226 -27.10 2.02 -17.86
CA ASP A 226 -28.29 2.66 -18.43
C ASP A 226 -28.43 2.55 -19.95
N HIS A 227 -27.34 2.64 -20.71
CA HIS A 227 -27.38 2.61 -22.18
C HIS A 227 -26.99 1.25 -22.79
N ALA A 228 -26.45 0.32 -22.00
CA ALA A 228 -26.07 -1.02 -22.46
C ALA A 228 -26.60 -2.10 -21.50
N THR A 229 -25.71 -2.76 -20.75
CA THR A 229 -26.08 -3.67 -19.65
C THR A 229 -25.02 -3.60 -18.55
N TRP A 230 -25.40 -3.89 -17.30
CA TRP A 230 -24.47 -3.96 -16.17
C TRP A 230 -23.30 -4.95 -16.39
N ARG A 231 -23.45 -5.93 -17.28
CA ARG A 231 -22.38 -6.90 -17.62
C ARG A 231 -21.16 -6.22 -18.24
N TRP A 232 -21.34 -5.07 -18.89
CA TRP A 232 -20.23 -4.27 -19.42
C TRP A 232 -19.34 -3.66 -18.33
N CYS A 233 -19.84 -3.49 -17.10
CA CYS A 233 -19.02 -3.07 -15.96
C CYS A 233 -17.92 -4.09 -15.60
N PHE A 234 -18.07 -5.35 -16.05
CA PHE A 234 -17.06 -6.40 -15.91
C PHE A 234 -16.28 -6.64 -17.23
N TYR A 235 -16.96 -6.65 -18.38
CA TYR A 235 -16.27 -6.79 -19.68
C TYR A 235 -15.23 -5.69 -19.95
N ILE A 236 -15.40 -4.49 -19.39
CA ILE A 236 -14.48 -3.36 -19.61
C ILE A 236 -13.10 -3.54 -19.00
N ASN A 237 -12.91 -4.47 -18.06
CA ASN A 237 -11.60 -4.82 -17.52
C ASN A 237 -10.75 -5.59 -18.55
N LEU A 238 -11.37 -6.52 -19.29
CA LEU A 238 -10.67 -7.46 -20.17
C LEU A 238 -9.68 -6.81 -21.17
N PRO A 239 -9.99 -5.68 -21.85
CA PRO A 239 -9.04 -5.03 -22.75
C PRO A 239 -7.84 -4.41 -22.02
N PHE A 240 -8.06 -3.80 -20.86
CA PHE A 240 -6.98 -3.21 -20.05
C PHE A 240 -6.10 -4.31 -19.44
N GLY A 241 -6.70 -5.39 -18.96
CA GLY A 241 -6.01 -6.59 -18.51
C GLY A 241 -5.18 -7.24 -19.61
N ALA A 242 -5.74 -7.39 -20.81
CA ALA A 242 -5.02 -7.95 -21.97
C ALA A 242 -3.82 -7.09 -22.40
N VAL A 243 -3.97 -5.76 -22.46
CA VAL A 243 -2.86 -4.84 -22.74
C VAL A 243 -1.79 -4.91 -21.64
N SER A 244 -2.20 -5.03 -20.38
CA SER A 244 -1.28 -5.15 -19.25
C SER A 244 -0.51 -6.48 -19.24
N VAL A 245 -1.19 -7.60 -19.52
CA VAL A 245 -0.58 -8.92 -19.76
C VAL A 245 0.44 -8.83 -20.89
N ALA A 246 0.09 -8.23 -22.02
CA ALA A 246 1.00 -8.06 -23.15
C ALA A 246 2.22 -7.19 -22.78
N ALA A 247 2.02 -6.08 -22.06
CA ALA A 247 3.11 -5.19 -21.64
C ALA A 247 4.10 -5.89 -20.69
N ALA A 248 3.60 -6.60 -19.67
CA ALA A 248 4.46 -7.36 -18.76
C ALA A 248 5.12 -8.56 -19.47
N PHE A 249 4.40 -9.28 -20.35
CA PHE A 249 4.96 -10.40 -21.09
C PHE A 249 6.11 -9.96 -22.00
N LEU A 250 5.94 -8.87 -22.76
CA LEU A 250 6.90 -8.39 -23.76
C LEU A 250 8.07 -7.56 -23.18
N PHE A 251 7.82 -6.68 -22.20
CA PHE A 251 8.82 -5.69 -21.77
C PHE A 251 9.49 -5.99 -20.43
N GLN A 252 8.88 -6.81 -19.57
CA GLN A 252 9.43 -7.10 -18.24
C GLN A 252 10.38 -8.31 -18.28
N PRO A 253 11.59 -8.26 -17.69
CA PRO A 253 12.44 -9.42 -17.53
C PRO A 253 11.84 -10.41 -16.49
N SER A 254 12.19 -11.69 -16.64
CA SER A 254 11.77 -12.76 -15.71
C SER A 254 12.82 -12.95 -14.60
N ASN A 255 13.08 -11.91 -13.83
CA ASN A 255 14.06 -11.93 -12.73
C ASN A 255 13.71 -13.03 -11.71
N PRO A 256 14.71 -13.72 -11.12
CA PRO A 256 14.46 -14.66 -10.03
C PRO A 256 13.81 -13.97 -8.81
N PRO A 257 13.17 -14.73 -7.90
CA PRO A 257 12.87 -14.21 -6.57
C PRO A 257 14.18 -13.77 -5.86
N PRO A 258 14.12 -12.82 -4.91
CA PRO A 258 15.30 -12.43 -4.14
C PRO A 258 15.98 -13.65 -3.48
N PRO A 259 17.32 -13.67 -3.37
CA PRO A 259 18.02 -14.69 -2.57
C PRO A 259 17.50 -14.68 -1.14
N ASN A 260 17.15 -15.86 -0.62
CA ASN A 260 16.60 -16.02 0.73
C ASN A 260 17.10 -17.36 1.30
N PRO A 261 17.94 -17.33 2.35
CA PRO A 261 18.55 -18.54 2.94
C PRO A 261 17.56 -19.63 3.35
N LEU A 262 16.31 -19.26 3.69
CA LEU A 262 15.24 -20.23 4.02
C LEU A 262 14.90 -21.18 2.86
N TYR A 263 15.24 -20.80 1.62
CA TYR A 263 14.87 -21.50 0.40
C TYR A 263 16.06 -21.86 -0.51
N GLU A 264 17.30 -21.69 -0.03
CA GLU A 264 18.49 -22.17 -0.72
C GLU A 264 18.56 -23.71 -0.72
N GLY A 265 19.15 -24.29 -1.77
CA GLY A 265 19.22 -25.74 -1.99
C GLY A 265 17.87 -26.47 -2.25
N LYS A 266 16.73 -25.89 -1.88
CA LYS A 266 15.41 -26.51 -2.02
C LYS A 266 14.93 -26.58 -3.48
N THR A 267 14.37 -27.73 -3.85
CA THR A 267 13.58 -27.89 -5.09
C THR A 267 12.31 -27.03 -5.06
N THR A 268 11.75 -26.71 -6.23
CA THR A 268 10.52 -25.91 -6.35
C THR A 268 9.38 -26.46 -5.48
N ALA A 269 9.14 -27.77 -5.50
CA ALA A 269 8.11 -28.40 -4.67
C ALA A 269 8.36 -28.22 -3.16
N GLN A 270 9.60 -28.37 -2.70
CA GLN A 270 9.98 -28.12 -1.30
C GLN A 270 9.82 -26.64 -0.90
N LYS A 271 10.01 -25.68 -1.82
CA LYS A 271 9.74 -24.26 -1.55
C LYS A 271 8.25 -24.03 -1.32
N TRP A 272 7.39 -24.48 -2.23
CA TRP A 272 5.93 -24.38 -2.13
C TRP A 272 5.36 -25.08 -0.87
N LEU A 273 5.90 -26.23 -0.49
CA LEU A 273 5.54 -26.95 0.75
C LEU A 273 6.08 -26.29 2.03
N SER A 274 6.97 -25.29 1.92
CA SER A 274 7.50 -24.54 3.07
C SER A 274 6.95 -23.12 3.20
N LEU A 275 5.91 -22.77 2.42
CA LEU A 275 5.07 -21.59 2.65
C LEU A 275 4.06 -21.85 3.79
N ASP A 276 3.58 -20.79 4.42
CA ASP A 276 2.72 -20.87 5.60
C ASP A 276 1.22 -20.94 5.24
N TRP A 277 0.83 -22.11 4.74
CA TRP A 277 -0.57 -22.40 4.37
C TRP A 277 -1.51 -22.44 5.57
N VAL A 278 -1.01 -22.73 6.77
CA VAL A 278 -1.82 -22.76 8.01
C VAL A 278 -2.09 -21.33 8.48
N GLY A 279 -1.06 -20.49 8.53
CA GLY A 279 -1.22 -19.05 8.74
C GLY A 279 -2.18 -18.46 7.71
N ALA A 280 -2.04 -18.81 6.43
CA ALA A 280 -2.90 -18.29 5.36
C ALA A 280 -4.39 -18.66 5.57
N PHE A 281 -4.66 -19.89 6.00
CA PHE A 281 -6.01 -20.32 6.35
C PHE A 281 -6.58 -19.56 7.56
N ILE A 282 -5.78 -19.38 8.62
CA ILE A 282 -6.17 -18.61 9.81
C ILE A 282 -6.42 -17.14 9.43
N SER A 283 -5.57 -16.54 8.61
CA SER A 283 -5.71 -15.18 8.08
C SER A 283 -7.04 -15.00 7.33
N VAL A 284 -7.34 -15.86 6.36
CA VAL A 284 -8.62 -15.82 5.63
C VAL A 284 -9.82 -15.93 6.59
N GLY A 285 -9.78 -16.85 7.56
CA GLY A 285 -10.83 -16.97 8.59
C GLY A 285 -10.97 -15.72 9.46
N MET A 286 -9.85 -15.13 9.88
CA MET A 286 -9.79 -13.89 10.66
C MET A 286 -10.42 -12.72 9.88
N ILE A 287 -10.09 -12.56 8.60
CA ILE A 287 -10.67 -11.50 7.75
C ILE A 287 -12.18 -11.72 7.53
N ILE A 288 -12.63 -12.95 7.33
CA ILE A 288 -14.06 -13.27 7.26
C ILE A 288 -14.79 -12.85 8.53
N CYS A 289 -14.21 -13.15 9.69
CA CYS A 289 -14.79 -12.81 10.99
C CYS A 289 -14.72 -11.30 11.33
N LEU A 290 -13.83 -10.54 10.69
CA LEU A 290 -13.77 -9.07 10.83
C LEU A 290 -14.74 -8.35 9.88
N LEU A 291 -14.75 -8.71 8.60
CA LEU A 291 -15.46 -7.94 7.58
C LEU A 291 -16.97 -8.24 7.54
N LEU A 292 -17.41 -9.48 7.79
CA LEU A 292 -18.85 -9.80 7.81
C LEU A 292 -19.66 -9.04 8.89
N PRO A 293 -19.24 -8.95 10.17
CA PRO A 293 -20.00 -8.18 11.15
C PRO A 293 -19.95 -6.67 10.90
N LEU A 294 -18.86 -6.15 10.31
CA LEU A 294 -18.79 -4.74 9.84
C LEU A 294 -19.71 -4.47 8.64
N GLN A 295 -19.96 -5.47 7.78
CA GLN A 295 -20.84 -5.36 6.62
C GLN A 295 -22.33 -5.43 6.98
N TRP A 296 -22.67 -6.24 7.99
CA TRP A 296 -24.07 -6.47 8.40
C TRP A 296 -24.53 -5.56 9.55
N GLY A 297 -23.62 -5.19 10.45
CA GLY A 297 -23.91 -4.39 11.63
C GLY A 297 -24.49 -3.02 11.28
N GLY A 298 -25.68 -2.73 11.82
CA GLY A 298 -26.40 -1.48 11.54
C GLY A 298 -26.99 -1.37 10.14
N VAL A 299 -26.93 -2.43 9.31
CA VAL A 299 -27.47 -2.46 7.95
C VAL A 299 -28.50 -3.58 7.80
N THR A 300 -28.07 -4.84 7.83
CA THR A 300 -28.96 -6.02 7.73
C THR A 300 -29.19 -6.71 9.08
N ARG A 301 -28.36 -6.42 10.08
CA ARG A 301 -28.46 -6.93 11.46
C ARG A 301 -28.21 -5.80 12.47
N PRO A 302 -28.94 -5.73 13.58
CA PRO A 302 -28.57 -4.85 14.70
C PRO A 302 -27.15 -5.17 15.21
N TRP A 303 -26.42 -4.17 15.70
CA TRP A 303 -25.09 -4.38 16.30
C TRP A 303 -25.10 -5.34 17.50
N ASN A 304 -26.24 -5.48 18.18
CA ASN A 304 -26.46 -6.41 19.29
C ASN A 304 -26.98 -7.80 18.82
N ASP A 305 -26.95 -8.10 17.52
CA ASP A 305 -27.29 -9.44 17.03
C ASP A 305 -26.23 -10.47 17.44
N LYS A 306 -26.68 -11.69 17.79
CA LYS A 306 -25.80 -12.75 18.27
C LYS A 306 -24.73 -13.14 17.25
N VAL A 307 -25.04 -13.12 15.95
CA VAL A 307 -24.07 -13.48 14.90
C VAL A 307 -23.01 -12.39 14.75
N VAL A 308 -23.40 -11.12 14.82
CA VAL A 308 -22.46 -9.97 14.76
C VAL A 308 -21.47 -10.03 15.93
N ILE A 309 -21.96 -10.26 17.16
CA ILE A 309 -21.12 -10.39 18.36
C ILE A 309 -20.21 -11.63 18.28
N ILE A 310 -20.76 -12.79 17.89
CA ILE A 310 -19.98 -14.04 17.76
C ILE A 310 -18.85 -13.87 16.75
N LEU A 311 -19.10 -13.24 15.60
CA LEU A 311 -18.06 -13.02 14.59
C LEU A 311 -16.93 -12.12 15.11
N PHE A 312 -17.22 -11.04 15.84
CA PHE A 312 -16.17 -10.24 16.48
C PHE A 312 -15.38 -11.00 17.55
N VAL A 313 -16.02 -11.86 18.34
CA VAL A 313 -15.34 -12.72 19.33
C VAL A 313 -14.46 -13.76 18.63
N VAL A 314 -14.94 -14.40 17.56
CA VAL A 314 -14.16 -15.35 16.77
C VAL A 314 -13.00 -14.64 16.05
N PHE A 315 -13.18 -13.42 15.55
CA PHE A 315 -12.09 -12.58 15.03
C PHE A 315 -11.00 -12.36 16.09
N ALA A 316 -11.36 -11.97 17.32
CA ALA A 316 -10.39 -11.76 18.39
C ALA A 316 -9.62 -13.04 18.75
N VAL A 317 -10.30 -14.19 18.78
CA VAL A 317 -9.68 -15.51 19.01
C VAL A 317 -8.75 -15.90 17.84
N LEU A 318 -9.19 -15.71 16.60
CA LEU A 318 -8.40 -16.02 15.41
C LEU A 318 -7.19 -15.08 15.27
N LEU A 319 -7.31 -13.80 15.64
CA LEU A 319 -6.18 -12.87 15.71
C LEU A 319 -5.16 -13.29 16.76
N GLY A 320 -5.61 -13.74 17.95
CA GLY A 320 -4.73 -14.29 18.98
C GLY A 320 -4.02 -15.56 18.53
N ALA A 321 -4.75 -16.48 17.88
CA ALA A 321 -4.20 -17.70 17.29
C ALA A 321 -3.21 -17.40 16.15
N PHE A 322 -3.53 -16.44 15.29
CA PHE A 322 -2.68 -15.99 14.18
C PHE A 322 -1.36 -15.41 14.70
N LEU A 323 -1.40 -14.45 15.61
CA LEU A 323 -0.18 -13.86 16.20
C LEU A 323 0.66 -14.89 16.95
N THR A 324 0.03 -15.88 17.58
CA THR A 324 0.74 -16.99 18.24
C THR A 324 1.37 -17.95 17.22
N TRP A 325 0.69 -18.23 16.11
CA TRP A 325 1.19 -19.06 15.02
C TRP A 325 2.38 -18.42 14.29
N GLU A 326 2.25 -17.16 13.86
CA GLU A 326 3.32 -16.41 13.20
C GLU A 326 4.54 -16.24 14.15
N PHE A 327 4.33 -16.13 15.47
CA PHE A 327 5.42 -16.15 16.46
C PHE A 327 6.18 -17.49 16.46
N PHE A 328 5.48 -18.63 16.40
CA PHE A 328 6.12 -19.95 16.36
C PHE A 328 6.75 -20.29 15.00
N GLN A 329 6.26 -19.73 13.88
CA GLN A 329 6.87 -19.90 12.56
C GLN A 329 8.14 -19.04 12.36
N GLY A 330 8.27 -17.94 13.11
CA GLY A 330 9.48 -17.12 13.15
C GLY A 330 9.85 -16.52 11.79
N GLU A 331 10.90 -17.04 11.16
CA GLU A 331 11.35 -16.60 9.83
C GLU A 331 10.50 -17.17 8.68
N ARG A 332 9.74 -18.26 8.92
CA ARG A 332 8.82 -18.85 7.92
C ARG A 332 7.42 -18.27 7.95
N ALA A 333 7.13 -17.40 8.92
CA ALA A 333 5.89 -16.66 9.05
C ALA A 333 5.56 -15.91 7.75
N MET A 334 4.28 -15.84 7.35
CA MET A 334 3.89 -14.95 6.26
C MET A 334 4.04 -13.47 6.68
N LEU A 335 3.87 -13.22 7.97
CA LEU A 335 3.93 -11.95 8.68
C LEU A 335 5.03 -12.03 9.75
N PRO A 336 6.33 -11.95 9.39
CA PRO A 336 7.43 -11.93 10.34
C PRO A 336 7.24 -10.85 11.42
N LEU A 337 6.90 -11.26 12.65
CA LEU A 337 6.55 -10.32 13.73
C LEU A 337 7.71 -9.38 14.11
N GLY A 338 8.94 -9.70 13.70
CA GLY A 338 10.09 -8.80 13.74
C GLY A 338 9.85 -7.46 13.02
N PHE A 339 8.96 -7.40 12.03
CA PHE A 339 8.56 -6.16 11.37
C PHE A 339 7.96 -5.12 12.35
N PHE A 340 7.21 -5.55 13.37
CA PHE A 340 6.67 -4.64 14.39
C PHE A 340 7.74 -4.05 15.33
N LYS A 341 8.98 -4.55 15.29
CA LYS A 341 10.13 -3.92 15.94
C LYS A 341 10.70 -2.75 15.12
N ASN A 342 10.35 -2.64 13.83
CA ASN A 342 10.79 -1.52 13.00
C ASN A 342 9.78 -0.36 13.04
N ARG A 343 10.21 0.78 13.57
CA ARG A 343 9.39 2.00 13.67
C ARG A 343 8.87 2.52 12.32
N THR A 344 9.58 2.29 11.23
CA THR A 344 9.14 2.64 9.87
C THR A 344 7.99 1.74 9.40
N GLN A 345 7.97 0.46 9.80
CA GLN A 345 6.83 -0.41 9.54
C GLN A 345 5.60 0.02 10.34
N VAL A 346 5.77 0.24 11.65
CA VAL A 346 4.65 0.57 12.55
C VAL A 346 4.07 1.94 12.21
N GLY A 347 4.92 2.97 12.11
CA GLY A 347 4.51 4.32 11.74
C GLY A 347 3.91 4.41 10.34
N GLY A 348 4.55 3.78 9.34
CA GLY A 348 4.05 3.75 7.97
C GLY A 348 2.75 2.96 7.80
N GLY A 349 2.63 1.81 8.48
CA GLY A 349 1.44 0.96 8.48
C GLY A 349 0.23 1.61 9.13
N ILE A 350 0.42 2.26 10.29
CA ILE A 350 -0.66 3.02 10.95
C ILE A 350 -1.03 4.26 10.12
N ALA A 351 -0.05 4.99 9.57
CA ALA A 351 -0.32 6.15 8.73
C ALA A 351 -1.12 5.78 7.46
N ILE A 352 -0.74 4.72 6.72
CA ILE A 352 -1.43 4.34 5.49
C ILE A 352 -2.85 3.79 5.75
N MET A 353 -3.06 3.12 6.90
CA MET A 353 -4.37 2.69 7.37
C MET A 353 -5.27 3.90 7.68
N LEU A 354 -4.77 4.84 8.49
CA LEU A 354 -5.52 6.02 8.90
C LEU A 354 -5.79 7.00 7.74
N MET A 355 -4.93 7.05 6.72
CA MET A 355 -5.16 7.84 5.51
C MET A 355 -6.23 7.28 4.58
N MET A 356 -6.54 5.98 4.63
CA MET A 356 -7.60 5.39 3.80
C MET A 356 -9.01 5.67 4.34
N ILE A 357 -9.16 5.89 5.65
CA ILE A 357 -10.42 6.32 6.28
C ILE A 357 -10.96 7.59 5.60
N PRO A 358 -10.27 8.75 5.62
CA PRO A 358 -10.77 9.98 5.01
C PRO A 358 -10.87 9.88 3.49
N PHE A 359 -10.01 9.11 2.81
CA PHE A 359 -10.09 8.94 1.36
C PHE A 359 -11.40 8.27 0.93
N LEU A 360 -11.80 7.16 1.57
CA LEU A 360 -13.06 6.48 1.25
C LEU A 360 -14.28 7.20 1.86
N SER A 361 -14.15 7.77 3.06
CA SER A 361 -15.16 8.64 3.68
C SER A 361 -15.56 9.78 2.73
N ALA A 362 -14.59 10.52 2.20
CA ALA A 362 -14.81 11.55 1.19
C ALA A 362 -15.49 11.01 -0.08
N THR A 363 -14.93 9.92 -0.63
CA THR A 363 -15.37 9.30 -1.89
C THR A 363 -16.85 8.89 -1.86
N TYR A 364 -17.32 8.34 -0.72
CA TYR A 364 -18.69 7.87 -0.58
C TYR A 364 -19.66 8.98 -0.13
N TYR A 365 -19.25 9.90 0.76
CA TYR A 365 -20.19 10.82 1.42
C TYR A 365 -20.30 12.21 0.78
N LEU A 366 -19.31 12.70 0.01
CA LEU A 366 -19.52 13.92 -0.78
C LEU A 366 -20.62 13.76 -1.86
N PRO A 367 -20.72 12.64 -2.61
CA PRO A 367 -21.82 12.42 -3.53
C PRO A 367 -23.20 12.49 -2.87
N PHE A 368 -23.33 12.01 -1.64
CA PHE A 368 -24.58 12.09 -0.85
C PHE A 368 -24.95 13.54 -0.50
N PHE A 369 -23.98 14.39 -0.14
CA PHE A 369 -24.21 15.83 0.07
C PHE A 369 -24.77 16.50 -1.20
N TYR A 370 -24.17 16.21 -2.36
CA TYR A 370 -24.64 16.77 -3.63
C TYR A 370 -26.01 16.23 -4.04
N GLN A 371 -26.30 14.96 -3.81
CA GLN A 371 -27.63 14.37 -4.08
C GLN A 371 -28.70 14.94 -3.14
N ALA A 372 -28.40 15.19 -1.87
CA ALA A 372 -29.30 15.91 -0.96
C ALA A 372 -29.60 17.34 -1.44
N LYS A 373 -28.65 17.98 -2.16
CA LYS A 373 -28.85 19.26 -2.85
C LYS A 373 -29.53 19.15 -4.22
N GLY A 374 -30.15 18.01 -4.54
CA GLY A 374 -30.94 17.81 -5.77
C GLY A 374 -30.13 17.52 -7.03
N ARG A 375 -28.84 17.17 -6.90
CA ARG A 375 -28.03 16.68 -8.02
C ARG A 375 -28.39 15.22 -8.32
N THR A 376 -28.38 14.83 -9.59
CA THR A 376 -28.45 13.40 -9.95
C THR A 376 -27.18 12.68 -9.51
N ALA A 377 -27.21 11.34 -9.39
CA ALA A 377 -26.02 10.55 -9.08
C ALA A 377 -24.84 10.90 -10.02
N SER A 378 -25.08 10.96 -11.33
CA SER A 378 -24.07 11.34 -12.34
C SER A 378 -23.54 12.76 -12.16
N GLN A 379 -24.40 13.73 -11.80
CA GLN A 379 -23.97 15.10 -11.49
C GLN A 379 -23.13 15.14 -10.21
N SER A 380 -23.51 14.40 -9.17
CA SER A 380 -22.73 14.32 -7.92
C SER A 380 -21.35 13.69 -8.13
N GLY A 381 -21.21 12.74 -9.06
CA GLY A 381 -19.93 12.20 -9.51
C GLY A 381 -19.05 13.23 -10.24
N ILE A 382 -19.66 14.16 -10.98
CA ILE A 382 -18.95 15.29 -11.61
C ILE A 382 -18.55 16.32 -10.55
N ASP A 383 -19.41 16.60 -9.57
CA ASP A 383 -19.15 17.58 -8.52
C ASP A 383 -17.99 17.20 -7.57
N ILE A 384 -17.61 15.92 -7.48
CA ILE A 384 -16.45 15.45 -6.69
C ILE A 384 -15.13 15.36 -7.47
N ILE A 385 -15.13 15.69 -8.77
CA ILE A 385 -13.89 15.75 -9.58
C ILE A 385 -12.82 16.69 -8.97
N PRO A 386 -13.13 17.86 -8.36
CA PRO A 386 -12.11 18.71 -7.74
C PRO A 386 -11.31 18.00 -6.62
N PHE A 387 -11.97 17.24 -5.74
CA PHE A 387 -11.31 16.45 -4.70
C PHE A 387 -10.39 15.39 -5.32
N MET A 388 -10.91 14.62 -6.28
CA MET A 388 -10.16 13.54 -6.90
C MET A 388 -8.98 14.06 -7.73
N LEU A 389 -9.21 15.03 -8.63
CA LEU A 389 -8.17 15.59 -9.49
C LEU A 389 -7.07 16.31 -8.70
N SER A 390 -7.41 16.98 -7.60
CA SER A 390 -6.40 17.58 -6.73
C SER A 390 -5.56 16.53 -6.00
N ALA A 391 -6.15 15.41 -5.58
CA ALA A 391 -5.40 14.26 -5.03
C ALA A 391 -4.48 13.61 -6.07
N ILE A 392 -4.94 13.42 -7.31
CA ILE A 392 -4.12 12.94 -8.45
C ILE A 392 -2.90 13.85 -8.65
N LEU A 393 -3.14 15.15 -8.85
CA LEU A 393 -2.07 16.10 -9.16
C LEU A 393 -1.09 16.23 -7.98
N ALA A 394 -1.59 16.20 -6.74
CA ALA A 394 -0.76 16.22 -5.55
C ALA A 394 0.11 14.97 -5.38
N SER A 395 -0.36 13.77 -5.73
CA SER A 395 0.47 12.55 -5.64
C SER A 395 1.59 12.53 -6.69
N PHE A 396 1.32 13.03 -7.90
CA PHE A 396 2.35 13.26 -8.93
C PHE A 396 3.36 14.33 -8.50
N VAL A 397 2.90 15.48 -8.00
CA VAL A 397 3.77 16.58 -7.53
C VAL A 397 4.63 16.15 -6.35
N SER A 398 4.06 15.45 -5.37
CA SER A 398 4.80 14.87 -4.24
C SER A 398 5.85 13.87 -4.70
N GLY A 399 5.48 12.90 -5.56
CA GLY A 399 6.42 11.95 -6.15
C GLY A 399 7.58 12.63 -6.90
N GLY A 400 7.29 13.72 -7.62
CA GLY A 400 8.28 14.56 -8.29
C GLY A 400 9.20 15.32 -7.34
N ILE A 401 8.67 15.98 -6.30
CA ILE A 401 9.48 16.69 -5.30
C ILE A 401 10.36 15.71 -4.52
N VAL A 402 9.85 14.52 -4.18
CA VAL A 402 10.62 13.50 -3.47
C VAL A 402 11.68 12.87 -4.38
N ASN A 403 11.40 12.65 -5.68
CA ASN A 403 12.42 12.28 -6.67
C ASN A 403 13.50 13.38 -6.82
N GLY A 404 13.12 14.65 -6.80
CA GLY A 404 14.04 15.79 -6.90
C GLY A 404 14.93 15.98 -5.67
N THR A 405 14.35 15.90 -4.47
CA THR A 405 15.02 16.23 -3.19
C THR A 405 15.58 15.04 -2.42
N GLY A 406 15.07 13.83 -2.68
CA GLY A 406 15.35 12.62 -1.90
C GLY A 406 14.62 12.54 -0.55
N HIS A 407 13.86 13.56 -0.12
CA HIS A 407 13.27 13.65 1.22
C HIS A 407 11.76 13.42 1.22
N TYR A 408 11.31 12.24 1.65
CA TYR A 408 9.88 11.89 1.66
C TYR A 408 9.14 12.24 2.96
N LEU A 409 9.83 12.28 4.11
CA LEU A 409 9.16 12.39 5.42
C LEU A 409 8.34 13.69 5.55
N THR A 410 8.83 14.80 5.00
CA THR A 410 8.09 16.09 4.98
C THR A 410 6.71 15.95 4.33
N MET A 411 6.60 15.17 3.26
CA MET A 411 5.31 14.94 2.58
C MET A 411 4.37 14.10 3.44
N LEU A 412 4.88 13.05 4.09
CA LEU A 412 4.12 12.21 5.01
C LEU A 412 3.59 12.97 6.23
N LEU A 413 4.33 13.98 6.73
CA LEU A 413 3.91 14.77 7.87
C LEU A 413 2.96 15.92 7.50
N VAL A 414 3.25 16.64 6.41
CA VAL A 414 2.48 17.84 6.00
C VAL A 414 1.19 17.47 5.28
N GLY A 415 1.18 16.44 4.44
CA GLY A 415 0.01 16.02 3.67
C GLY A 415 -1.24 15.80 4.53
N PRO A 416 -1.20 14.93 5.56
CA PRO A 416 -2.36 14.69 6.40
C PRO A 416 -2.76 15.92 7.24
N LEU A 417 -1.83 16.79 7.65
CA LEU A 417 -2.20 18.05 8.30
C LEU A 417 -2.98 18.98 7.37
N VAL A 418 -2.56 19.12 6.10
CA VAL A 418 -3.31 19.89 5.08
C VAL A 418 -4.68 19.25 4.83
N SER A 419 -4.73 17.91 4.78
CA SER A 419 -5.98 17.15 4.67
C SER A 419 -6.92 17.40 5.86
N SER A 420 -6.39 17.43 7.08
CA SER A 420 -7.15 17.73 8.30
C SER A 420 -7.78 19.12 8.28
N VAL A 421 -7.14 20.11 7.66
CA VAL A 421 -7.74 21.44 7.45
C VAL A 421 -8.83 21.38 6.38
N GLY A 422 -8.62 20.63 5.29
CA GLY A 422 -9.65 20.37 4.27
C GLY A 422 -10.90 19.71 4.84
N ALA A 423 -10.75 18.66 5.65
CA ALA A 423 -11.83 18.01 6.40
C ALA A 423 -12.52 18.98 7.38
N GLY A 424 -11.73 19.79 8.10
CA GLY A 424 -12.26 20.85 8.98
C GLY A 424 -13.09 21.91 8.25
N LEU A 425 -12.79 22.20 6.98
CA LEU A 425 -13.63 23.05 6.13
C LEU A 425 -14.88 22.31 5.63
N LEU A 426 -14.76 21.03 5.26
CA LEU A 426 -15.92 20.20 4.88
C LEU A 426 -16.89 19.94 6.04
N PHE A 427 -16.45 20.01 7.30
CA PHE A 427 -17.32 20.05 8.48
C PHE A 427 -18.17 21.34 8.57
N THR A 428 -17.83 22.41 7.84
CA THR A 428 -18.56 23.69 7.87
C THR A 428 -19.48 23.90 6.66
N ILE A 429 -19.79 22.83 5.90
CA ILE A 429 -20.70 22.90 4.76
C ILE A 429 -22.14 23.22 5.17
N THR A 430 -22.88 23.81 4.22
CA THR A 430 -24.32 24.05 4.35
C THR A 430 -25.00 23.78 3.02
N GLU A 431 -26.30 23.48 3.07
CA GLU A 431 -27.17 23.31 1.91
C GLU A 431 -27.14 24.57 1.01
N TYR A 432 -26.95 25.77 1.56
CA TYR A 432 -26.84 27.04 0.82
C TYR A 432 -25.44 27.34 0.26
N MET A 433 -24.40 26.59 0.65
CA MET A 433 -23.02 26.90 0.27
C MET A 433 -22.82 26.85 -1.25
N SER A 434 -22.10 27.85 -1.78
CA SER A 434 -21.85 27.98 -3.22
C SER A 434 -20.85 26.94 -3.73
N SER A 435 -21.02 26.51 -4.98
CA SER A 435 -20.13 25.52 -5.61
C SER A 435 -18.65 25.96 -5.59
N LYS A 436 -18.36 27.27 -5.67
CA LYS A 436 -16.98 27.79 -5.61
C LYS A 436 -16.29 27.52 -4.28
N GLN A 437 -17.01 27.63 -3.16
CA GLN A 437 -16.48 27.33 -1.83
C GLN A 437 -16.22 25.83 -1.67
N LEU A 438 -17.21 25.02 -2.06
CA LEU A 438 -17.12 23.55 -2.01
C LEU A 438 -15.96 23.02 -2.86
N ILE A 439 -15.76 23.56 -4.08
CA ILE A 439 -14.60 23.26 -4.94
C ILE A 439 -13.28 23.58 -4.21
N GLY A 440 -13.19 24.73 -3.52
CA GLY A 440 -11.99 25.11 -2.76
C GLY A 440 -11.70 24.17 -1.58
N TYR A 441 -12.72 23.76 -0.84
CA TYR A 441 -12.60 22.85 0.31
C TYR A 441 -12.17 21.44 -0.15
N GLN A 442 -12.81 20.94 -1.22
CA GLN A 442 -12.42 19.70 -1.89
C GLN A 442 -10.97 19.70 -2.34
N ILE A 443 -10.51 20.79 -2.98
CA ILE A 443 -9.13 20.90 -3.47
C ILE A 443 -8.13 20.85 -2.31
N LEU A 444 -8.37 21.57 -1.21
CA LEU A 444 -7.46 21.54 -0.06
C LEU A 444 -7.37 20.14 0.56
N PHE A 445 -8.52 19.46 0.71
CA PHE A 445 -8.60 18.11 1.27
C PHE A 445 -7.90 17.07 0.38
N GLY A 446 -8.18 17.11 -0.93
CA GLY A 446 -7.59 16.22 -1.93
C GLY A 446 -6.08 16.41 -2.06
N VAL A 447 -5.59 17.65 -2.10
CA VAL A 447 -4.13 17.93 -2.08
C VAL A 447 -3.47 17.28 -0.87
N GLY A 448 -4.04 17.45 0.33
CA GLY A 448 -3.46 16.89 1.55
C GLY A 448 -3.33 15.36 1.52
N LEU A 449 -4.39 14.67 1.13
CA LEU A 449 -4.35 13.20 0.98
C LEU A 449 -3.36 12.78 -0.11
N GLY A 450 -3.44 13.40 -1.29
CA GLY A 450 -2.61 13.07 -2.45
C GLY A 450 -1.11 13.20 -2.18
N VAL A 451 -0.69 14.25 -1.45
CA VAL A 451 0.73 14.46 -1.09
C VAL A 451 1.34 13.28 -0.33
N ALA A 452 0.59 12.67 0.59
CA ALA A 452 1.12 11.62 1.47
C ALA A 452 0.74 10.17 1.06
N PHE A 453 -0.26 10.00 0.19
CA PHE A 453 -0.97 8.73 -0.06
C PHE A 453 -0.09 7.49 -0.30
N GLN A 454 1.02 7.65 -1.02
CA GLN A 454 1.92 6.55 -1.41
C GLN A 454 3.29 6.61 -0.69
N ILE A 455 3.50 7.62 0.16
CA ILE A 455 4.77 7.83 0.87
C ILE A 455 5.11 6.68 1.84
N PRO A 456 4.16 6.07 2.59
CA PRO A 456 4.50 4.96 3.48
C PRO A 456 5.10 3.75 2.75
N LEU A 457 4.58 3.39 1.57
CA LEU A 457 5.14 2.31 0.75
C LEU A 457 6.54 2.63 0.23
N MET A 458 6.80 3.90 -0.10
CA MET A 458 8.15 4.39 -0.44
C MET A 458 9.11 4.31 0.75
N ALA A 459 8.63 4.59 1.97
CA ALA A 459 9.43 4.51 3.19
C ALA A 459 9.82 3.06 3.54
N ILE A 460 8.93 2.07 3.34
CA ILE A 460 9.25 0.64 3.46
C ILE A 460 10.33 0.23 2.45
N GLN A 461 10.14 0.60 1.18
CA GLN A 461 11.07 0.30 0.09
C GLN A 461 12.45 0.94 0.29
N ALA A 462 12.51 2.07 1.00
CA ALA A 462 13.77 2.62 1.50
C ALA A 462 14.31 1.81 2.68
N GLU A 463 13.51 1.62 3.75
CA GLU A 463 13.91 0.96 5.01
C GLU A 463 14.57 -0.41 4.80
N TYR A 464 13.99 -1.24 3.93
CA TYR A 464 14.46 -2.59 3.60
C TYR A 464 15.27 -2.66 2.30
N ALA A 465 15.83 -1.55 1.79
CA ALA A 465 16.66 -1.57 0.59
C ALA A 465 17.85 -2.54 0.69
N ASP A 466 18.44 -2.67 1.89
CA ASP A 466 19.56 -3.58 2.17
C ASP A 466 19.11 -5.02 2.47
N LYS A 467 17.79 -5.29 2.40
CA LYS A 467 17.13 -6.58 2.66
C LYS A 467 15.98 -6.83 1.67
N PRO A 468 16.28 -6.95 0.35
CA PRO A 468 15.28 -7.05 -0.70
C PRO A 468 14.37 -8.28 -0.58
N GLU A 469 14.80 -9.32 0.12
CA GLU A 469 14.02 -10.52 0.44
C GLU A 469 12.82 -10.26 1.36
N LEU A 470 12.89 -9.20 2.17
CA LEU A 470 11.81 -8.79 3.08
C LEU A 470 10.83 -7.79 2.45
N ILE A 471 11.22 -7.12 1.36
CA ILE A 471 10.41 -6.09 0.68
C ILE A 471 9.00 -6.58 0.29
N PRO A 472 8.81 -7.82 -0.26
CA PRO A 472 7.47 -8.28 -0.63
C PRO A 472 6.51 -8.40 0.57
N GLN A 473 6.97 -8.99 1.67
CA GLN A 473 6.17 -9.19 2.89
C GLN A 473 5.95 -7.87 3.65
N ALA A 474 6.96 -7.00 3.70
CA ALA A 474 6.83 -5.68 4.31
C ALA A 474 5.86 -4.77 3.52
N SER A 475 5.83 -4.90 2.19
CA SER A 475 4.90 -4.18 1.30
C SER A 475 3.48 -4.76 1.35
N SER A 476 3.32 -6.09 1.44
CA SER A 476 2.01 -6.74 1.58
C SER A 476 1.34 -6.36 2.89
N LEU A 477 2.10 -6.27 3.99
CA LEU A 477 1.59 -5.78 5.28
C LEU A 477 1.07 -4.33 5.19
N LEU A 478 1.77 -3.42 4.50
CA LEU A 478 1.26 -2.06 4.33
C LEU A 478 0.01 -2.00 3.44
N SER A 479 -0.03 -2.76 2.34
CA SER A 479 -1.20 -2.82 1.46
C SER A 479 -2.41 -3.45 2.17
N PHE A 480 -2.16 -4.42 3.05
CA PHE A 480 -3.18 -5.04 3.89
C PHE A 480 -3.73 -4.05 4.92
N LEU A 481 -2.87 -3.34 5.66
CA LEU A 481 -3.29 -2.31 6.62
C LEU A 481 -4.03 -1.15 5.92
N GLN A 482 -3.58 -0.75 4.73
CA GLN A 482 -4.26 0.23 3.87
C GLN A 482 -5.70 -0.23 3.54
N LEU A 483 -5.87 -1.48 3.10
CA LEU A 483 -7.18 -2.05 2.76
C LEU A 483 -8.11 -2.18 3.97
N ILE A 484 -7.61 -2.66 5.11
CA ILE A 484 -8.36 -2.75 6.37
C ILE A 484 -8.79 -1.37 6.87
N GLY A 485 -7.91 -0.36 6.79
CA GLY A 485 -8.24 1.03 7.10
C GLY A 485 -9.39 1.58 6.25
N GLY A 486 -9.44 1.23 4.98
CA GLY A 486 -10.54 1.58 4.09
C GLY A 486 -11.88 0.98 4.52
N VAL A 487 -11.94 -0.33 4.78
CA VAL A 487 -13.21 -0.99 5.15
C VAL A 487 -13.69 -0.55 6.54
N ILE A 488 -12.79 -0.39 7.51
CA ILE A 488 -13.11 0.17 8.83
C ILE A 488 -13.61 1.61 8.70
N GLY A 489 -12.99 2.43 7.84
CA GLY A 489 -13.41 3.79 7.56
C GLY A 489 -14.86 3.88 7.06
N ILE A 490 -15.21 3.10 6.03
CA ILE A 490 -16.58 3.05 5.51
C ILE A 490 -17.58 2.60 6.60
N ALA A 491 -17.25 1.58 7.38
CA ALA A 491 -18.13 1.07 8.44
C ALA A 491 -18.36 2.10 9.56
N ILE A 492 -17.32 2.85 9.97
CA ILE A 492 -17.45 3.91 10.97
C ILE A 492 -18.23 5.11 10.39
N SER A 493 -17.87 5.61 9.20
CA SER A 493 -18.56 6.74 8.56
C SER A 493 -20.05 6.43 8.34
N GLY A 494 -20.40 5.22 7.90
CA GLY A 494 -21.80 4.79 7.76
C GLY A 494 -22.54 4.65 9.09
N THR A 495 -21.88 4.16 10.13
CA THR A 495 -22.45 4.08 11.48
C THR A 495 -22.70 5.47 12.07
N ILE A 496 -21.77 6.41 11.87
CA ILE A 496 -21.96 7.81 12.29
C ILE A 496 -23.10 8.45 11.50
N PHE A 497 -23.06 8.37 10.16
CA PHE A 497 -24.07 8.94 9.28
C PHE A 497 -25.48 8.44 9.63
N ASN A 498 -25.69 7.13 9.75
CA ASN A 498 -27.00 6.56 10.04
C ASN A 498 -27.52 6.96 11.44
N ASN A 499 -26.68 6.89 12.48
CA ASN A 499 -27.08 7.30 13.84
C ASN A 499 -27.39 8.80 13.93
N LYS A 500 -26.65 9.63 13.18
CA LYS A 500 -26.89 11.06 13.11
C LYS A 500 -28.10 11.40 12.27
N LEU A 501 -28.27 10.84 11.08
CA LEU A 501 -29.46 11.02 10.25
C LEU A 501 -30.75 10.68 11.02
N ASN A 502 -30.76 9.59 11.80
CA ASN A 502 -31.87 9.28 12.71
C ASN A 502 -32.16 10.40 13.72
N THR A 503 -31.11 10.99 14.32
CA THR A 503 -31.20 12.06 15.33
C THR A 503 -31.65 13.39 14.71
N GLU A 504 -31.02 13.80 13.60
CA GLU A 504 -31.31 15.07 12.93
C GLU A 504 -32.71 15.03 12.27
N LEU A 505 -33.13 13.90 11.67
CA LEU A 505 -34.50 13.74 11.16
C LEU A 505 -35.55 13.78 12.28
N ALA A 506 -35.27 13.16 13.44
CA ALA A 506 -36.15 13.27 14.60
C ALA A 506 -36.22 14.69 15.19
N THR A 507 -35.22 15.53 14.90
CA THR A 507 -35.16 16.94 15.36
C THR A 507 -35.85 17.89 14.38
N TYR A 508 -35.55 17.78 13.08
CA TYR A 508 -36.00 18.73 12.04
C TYR A 508 -37.20 18.25 11.23
N ALA A 509 -37.45 16.94 11.14
CA ALA A 509 -38.47 16.33 10.28
C ALA A 509 -39.46 15.41 11.03
N SER A 510 -39.65 15.67 12.33
CA SER A 510 -40.52 14.88 13.24
C SER A 510 -41.99 14.78 12.83
N GLY A 511 -42.47 15.66 11.94
CA GLY A 511 -43.81 15.58 11.34
C GLY A 511 -43.97 14.59 10.20
N LEU A 512 -42.92 13.86 9.79
CA LEU A 512 -43.02 12.80 8.78
C LEU A 512 -43.66 11.52 9.34
N PRO A 513 -44.53 10.82 8.59
CA PRO A 513 -44.98 9.48 8.94
C PRO A 513 -43.80 8.50 9.08
N PRO A 514 -43.85 7.51 9.99
CA PRO A 514 -42.74 6.56 10.20
C PRO A 514 -42.29 5.82 8.94
N GLU A 515 -43.23 5.42 8.08
CA GLU A 515 -42.92 4.77 6.79
C GLU A 515 -42.14 5.70 5.86
N THR A 516 -42.55 6.97 5.77
CA THR A 516 -41.85 8.00 5.01
C THR A 516 -40.46 8.28 5.60
N LEU A 517 -40.34 8.25 6.93
CA LEU A 517 -39.08 8.45 7.64
C LEU A 517 -38.07 7.33 7.33
N GLU A 518 -38.50 6.07 7.27
CA GLU A 518 -37.64 4.94 6.87
C GLU A 518 -37.24 5.02 5.39
N LEU A 519 -38.18 5.33 4.48
CA LEU A 519 -37.87 5.54 3.07
C LEU A 519 -36.85 6.68 2.85
N VAL A 520 -36.99 7.77 3.61
CA VAL A 520 -36.05 8.90 3.61
C VAL A 520 -34.67 8.51 4.12
N LYS A 521 -34.53 7.59 5.09
CA LYS A 521 -33.22 7.07 5.52
C LYS A 521 -32.58 6.18 4.46
N GLN A 522 -33.39 5.37 3.79
CA GLN A 522 -32.92 4.39 2.81
C GLN A 522 -32.48 5.03 1.48
N SER A 523 -33.08 6.15 1.06
CA SER A 523 -32.63 6.88 -0.12
C SER A 523 -32.82 8.38 -0.05
N VAL A 524 -31.72 9.10 -0.29
CA VAL A 524 -31.67 10.55 -0.49
C VAL A 524 -32.53 11.04 -1.66
N THR A 525 -32.93 10.17 -2.60
CA THR A 525 -33.83 10.55 -3.71
C THR A 525 -35.29 10.70 -3.27
N VAL A 526 -35.70 10.08 -2.16
CA VAL A 526 -37.07 10.16 -1.62
C VAL A 526 -37.39 11.59 -1.17
N ILE A 527 -36.38 12.39 -0.78
CA ILE A 527 -36.51 13.82 -0.46
C ILE A 527 -37.34 14.55 -1.53
N PHE A 528 -37.06 14.31 -2.81
CA PHE A 528 -37.71 15.04 -3.91
C PHE A 528 -39.14 14.53 -4.24
N MET A 529 -39.57 13.45 -3.59
CA MET A 529 -40.95 12.94 -3.64
C MET A 529 -41.83 13.52 -2.50
N LEU A 530 -41.22 14.16 -1.49
CA LEU A 530 -41.95 14.81 -0.40
C LEU A 530 -42.61 16.12 -0.85
N PRO A 531 -43.65 16.62 -0.15
CA PRO A 531 -44.13 17.99 -0.29
C PRO A 531 -42.98 18.99 -0.15
N LYS A 532 -42.95 20.04 -0.99
CA LYS A 532 -41.82 20.99 -1.11
C LYS A 532 -41.46 21.66 0.22
N GLU A 533 -42.46 21.84 1.06
CA GLU A 533 -42.43 22.43 2.39
C GLU A 533 -41.59 21.57 3.36
N MET A 534 -41.60 20.24 3.18
CA MET A 534 -40.86 19.29 3.99
C MET A 534 -39.42 19.06 3.48
N GLN A 535 -39.18 19.26 2.17
CA GLN A 535 -37.89 18.92 1.54
C GLN A 535 -36.71 19.64 2.23
N GLY A 536 -36.83 20.96 2.47
CA GLY A 536 -35.75 21.74 3.06
C GLY A 536 -35.31 21.25 4.45
N MET A 537 -36.26 20.84 5.29
CA MET A 537 -35.97 20.32 6.64
C MET A 537 -35.24 18.96 6.58
N VAL A 538 -35.63 18.10 5.63
CA VAL A 538 -34.98 16.81 5.41
C VAL A 538 -33.57 16.98 4.81
N VAL A 539 -33.38 17.92 3.88
CA VAL A 539 -32.06 18.27 3.35
C VAL A 539 -31.15 18.80 4.47
N HIS A 540 -31.66 19.67 5.36
CA HIS A 540 -30.89 20.18 6.49
C HIS A 540 -30.42 19.05 7.42
N ALA A 541 -31.32 18.12 7.77
CA ALA A 541 -30.98 16.93 8.56
C ALA A 541 -29.94 16.04 7.87
N TYR A 542 -30.03 15.87 6.55
CA TYR A 542 -29.03 15.15 5.74
C TYR A 542 -27.66 15.82 5.80
N VAL A 543 -27.58 17.14 5.62
CA VAL A 543 -26.32 17.89 5.70
C VAL A 543 -25.72 17.79 7.11
N LYS A 544 -26.53 18.01 8.15
CA LYS A 544 -26.09 17.88 9.56
C LYS A 544 -25.58 16.48 9.90
N ALA A 545 -26.15 15.43 9.33
CA ALA A 545 -25.65 14.07 9.49
C ALA A 545 -24.28 13.85 8.78
N LEU A 546 -24.04 14.54 7.66
CA LEU A 546 -22.79 14.46 6.90
C LEU A 546 -21.65 15.27 7.54
N ASP A 547 -21.94 16.36 8.24
CA ASP A 547 -20.93 17.11 9.02
C ASP A 547 -20.16 16.17 9.96
N TYR A 548 -20.88 15.30 10.68
CA TYR A 548 -20.28 14.31 11.59
C TYR A 548 -19.47 13.22 10.88
N VAL A 549 -19.64 13.02 9.57
CA VAL A 549 -18.75 12.16 8.79
C VAL A 549 -17.42 12.87 8.55
N PHE A 550 -17.45 14.13 8.11
CA PHE A 550 -16.21 14.89 7.85
C PHE A 550 -15.45 15.25 9.13
N ILE A 551 -16.09 15.26 10.30
CA ILE A 551 -15.38 15.43 11.59
C ILE A 551 -14.56 14.19 12.00
N LEU A 552 -14.84 12.99 11.45
CA LEU A 552 -14.03 11.78 11.66
C LEU A 552 -12.68 11.86 10.95
N ASP A 553 -12.69 12.48 9.77
CA ASP A 553 -11.53 12.58 8.88
C ASP A 553 -10.41 13.44 9.50
N ILE A 554 -10.77 14.42 10.35
CA ILE A 554 -9.86 15.33 11.07
C ILE A 554 -8.90 14.56 12.01
N PRO A 555 -9.35 13.84 13.06
CA PRO A 555 -8.46 13.08 13.94
C PRO A 555 -7.76 11.92 13.21
N ALA A 556 -8.38 11.30 12.21
CA ALA A 556 -7.72 10.26 11.40
C ALA A 556 -6.48 10.83 10.70
N CYS A 557 -6.60 12.00 10.07
CA CYS A 557 -5.49 12.71 9.45
C CYS A 557 -4.41 13.16 10.45
N ILE A 558 -4.78 13.72 11.60
CA ILE A 558 -3.81 14.14 12.64
C ILE A 558 -3.04 12.92 13.18
N LEU A 559 -3.73 11.83 13.48
CA LEU A 559 -3.11 10.58 13.94
C LEU A 559 -2.24 9.93 12.85
N ALA A 560 -2.56 10.09 11.57
CA ALA A 560 -1.70 9.67 10.47
C ALA A 560 -0.38 10.46 10.43
N THR A 561 -0.38 11.78 10.66
CA THR A 561 0.85 12.57 10.83
C THR A 561 1.64 12.12 12.06
N VAL A 562 0.98 11.86 13.20
CA VAL A 562 1.66 11.38 14.42
C VAL A 562 2.30 10.00 14.19
N ALA A 563 1.61 9.07 13.54
CA ALA A 563 2.17 7.79 13.12
C ALA A 563 3.34 7.96 12.13
N GLY A 564 3.19 8.88 11.17
CA GLY A 564 4.24 9.26 10.23
C GLY A 564 5.52 9.76 10.90
N ALA A 565 5.44 10.41 12.07
CA ALA A 565 6.61 10.89 12.81
C ALA A 565 7.51 9.77 13.35
N PHE A 566 7.01 8.53 13.46
CA PHE A 566 7.83 7.36 13.82
C PHE A 566 8.61 6.79 12.62
N VAL A 567 8.29 7.18 11.39
CA VAL A 567 9.00 6.73 10.19
C VAL A 567 10.41 7.31 10.15
N ARG A 568 11.41 6.45 9.94
CA ARG A 568 12.81 6.88 9.81
C ARG A 568 12.96 7.75 8.55
N ASN A 569 13.59 8.91 8.70
CA ASN A 569 13.90 9.79 7.57
C ASN A 569 15.13 9.27 6.82
N TRP A 570 14.94 8.63 5.67
CA TRP A 570 16.02 8.24 4.77
C TRP A 570 16.05 9.16 3.56
N ASN A 571 17.24 9.66 3.19
CA ASN A 571 17.41 10.33 1.90
C ASN A 571 17.52 9.27 0.78
N LEU A 572 16.55 9.25 -0.13
CA LEU A 572 16.46 8.23 -1.19
C LEU A 572 17.60 8.31 -2.21
N LYS A 573 18.18 9.50 -2.43
CA LYS A 573 19.34 9.67 -3.32
C LYS A 573 20.62 9.16 -2.66
N ALA A 574 20.83 9.46 -1.38
CA ALA A 574 21.96 8.92 -0.64
C ALA A 574 21.91 7.38 -0.55
N ARG A 575 20.74 6.80 -0.22
CA ARG A 575 20.60 5.34 -0.13
C ARG A 575 20.56 4.65 -1.51
N GLY A 576 20.05 5.32 -2.54
CA GLY A 576 20.11 4.86 -3.93
C GLY A 576 21.54 4.88 -4.50
N GLY A 577 22.27 5.98 -4.29
CA GLY A 577 23.64 6.17 -4.76
C GLY A 577 24.69 5.38 -3.98
N GLY A 578 24.48 5.13 -2.67
CA GLY A 578 25.36 4.30 -1.86
C GLY A 578 25.51 2.87 -2.39
N MET A 579 24.46 2.30 -2.99
CA MET A 579 24.51 0.99 -3.66
C MET A 579 25.37 0.99 -4.94
N ALA A 580 25.57 2.15 -5.57
CA ALA A 580 26.45 2.30 -6.74
C ALA A 580 27.89 2.69 -6.36
N ALA A 581 28.07 3.41 -5.25
CA ALA A 581 29.39 3.83 -4.75
C ALA A 581 30.22 2.67 -4.15
N GLY A 582 29.59 1.53 -3.85
CA GLY A 582 30.28 0.28 -3.47
C GLY A 582 30.74 -0.59 -4.66
N ALA A 583 30.68 -0.08 -5.89
CA ALA A 583 30.99 -0.82 -7.13
C ALA A 583 32.14 -0.16 -7.94
N VAL A 584 33.10 0.46 -7.25
CA VAL A 584 34.31 1.10 -7.81
C VAL A 584 35.53 0.64 -7.03
#